data_AF-A0A1D8PFY2-F1
#
_entry.id   AF-A0A1D8PFY2-F1
#
_cell.length_a   1.000
_cell.length_b   1.000
_cell.length_c   1.000
_cell.angle_alpha   90.00
_cell.angle_beta   90.00
_cell.angle_gamma   90.00
#
_symmetry.space_group_name_H-M   'P 1'
#
loop_
_entity.id
_entity.type
_entity.pdbx_description
1 polymer ?
#
loop_
_entity_poly.entity_id
_entity_poly.type
_entity_poly.pdbx_seq_one_letter_code
_entity_poly.pdbx_strand_id
1 'polypeptide(L)'
;MSNPFSKRRRVDGEINREVLDFDFAKICSQTLSSTNVYACLACGKYFEGRSPSSPAYKHAVSTNHQMYMSFATEKFYELPQDREVSPVQDVIDYYNPRYTPRDIDLLPRISFDLHKKYLVGYVGLNNIKKNDYANVVVQVLAHIEPVRNYYLLETPTNPLNVHLGLLIRKMWSPHLFKSHIAPHEFMNSVSEESKKRFTLEKGHPKSFLLWLLNRGGPYECLRGKVEVTSTPIVPHEGKDKV
;
A
#
# COMPACT_ATOMS: atom_id res chain seq x y z
N MET A 1 0.40 -25.50 6.21
CA MET A 1 -0.35 -25.46 7.48
C MET A 1 -1.26 -24.24 7.46
N SER A 2 -2.57 -24.45 7.48
CA SER A 2 -3.58 -23.39 7.55
C SER A 2 -3.58 -22.72 8.93
N ASN A 3 -3.73 -21.40 9.00
CA ASN A 3 -3.84 -20.68 10.27
C ASN A 3 -5.08 -21.21 11.05
N PRO A 4 -4.94 -21.77 12.27
CA PRO A 4 -6.08 -22.29 13.03
C PRO A 4 -7.11 -21.21 13.42
N PHE A 5 -6.73 -19.92 13.40
CA PHE A 5 -7.61 -18.78 13.62
C PHE A 5 -8.27 -18.25 12.32
N SER A 6 -7.94 -18.82 11.16
CA SER A 6 -8.38 -18.37 9.82
C SER A 6 -9.90 -18.38 9.65
N LYS A 7 -10.61 -19.44 10.06
CA LYS A 7 -12.04 -19.59 9.73
C LYS A 7 -12.92 -18.51 10.37
N ARG A 8 -12.71 -18.21 11.66
CA ARG A 8 -13.45 -17.14 12.35
C ARG A 8 -13.06 -15.74 11.86
N ARG A 9 -11.82 -15.56 11.40
CA ARG A 9 -11.37 -14.26 10.89
C ARG A 9 -11.85 -13.96 9.47
N ARG A 10 -12.41 -14.90 8.71
CA ARG A 10 -12.86 -14.61 7.33
C ARG A 10 -14.18 -13.86 7.31
N VAL A 11 -15.17 -14.43 8.00
CA VAL A 11 -16.51 -13.88 8.13
C VAL A 11 -16.84 -13.87 9.60
N ASP A 12 -17.09 -12.67 10.13
CA ASP A 12 -17.50 -12.45 11.51
C ASP A 12 -18.64 -11.43 11.53
N GLY A 13 -19.81 -11.87 11.98
CA GLY A 13 -21.06 -11.12 11.83
C GLY A 13 -21.29 -10.70 10.37
N GLU A 14 -21.45 -9.40 10.13
CA GLU A 14 -21.66 -8.83 8.81
C GLU A 14 -20.37 -8.47 8.04
N ILE A 15 -19.20 -8.72 8.63
CA ILE A 15 -17.92 -8.34 8.02
C ILE A 15 -17.31 -9.54 7.30
N ASN A 16 -17.18 -9.42 5.99
CA ASN A 16 -16.50 -10.40 5.15
C ASN A 16 -15.13 -9.86 4.72
N ARG A 17 -14.07 -10.31 5.40
CA ARG A 17 -12.69 -9.86 5.15
C ARG A 17 -12.09 -10.41 3.85
N GLU A 18 -12.65 -11.48 3.27
CA GLU A 18 -12.15 -12.07 2.02
C GLU A 18 -12.41 -11.13 0.81
N VAL A 19 -13.49 -10.36 0.86
CA VAL A 19 -13.89 -9.43 -0.21
C VAL A 19 -13.32 -8.02 -0.02
N LEU A 20 -12.72 -7.72 1.13
CA LEU A 20 -12.09 -6.44 1.36
C LEU A 20 -10.79 -6.35 0.56
N ASP A 21 -10.69 -5.28 -0.21
CA ASP A 21 -9.51 -4.91 -0.95
C ASP A 21 -9.45 -3.38 -0.91
N PHE A 22 -8.41 -2.83 -0.30
CA PHE A 22 -8.25 -1.39 -0.10
C PHE A 22 -7.11 -0.81 -0.93
N ASP A 23 -6.68 -1.49 -1.99
CA ASP A 23 -5.57 -1.05 -2.84
C ASP A 23 -6.01 -0.18 -4.02
N PHE A 24 -7.32 -0.09 -4.27
CA PHE A 24 -7.91 0.70 -5.34
C PHE A 24 -8.28 2.12 -4.88
N ALA A 25 -8.42 3.02 -5.85
CA ALA A 25 -8.82 4.40 -5.59
C ALA A 25 -10.15 4.47 -4.82
N LYS A 26 -10.19 5.34 -3.81
CA LYS A 26 -11.34 5.52 -2.91
C LYS A 26 -12.42 6.36 -3.57
N ILE A 27 -13.12 5.74 -4.51
CA ILE A 27 -14.13 6.35 -5.37
C ILE A 27 -15.45 5.57 -5.24
N CYS A 28 -16.57 6.28 -5.16
CA CYS A 28 -17.91 5.68 -5.15
C CYS A 28 -18.18 4.93 -6.45
N SER A 29 -18.61 3.66 -6.34
CA SER A 29 -18.91 2.81 -7.50
C SER A 29 -20.18 3.20 -8.25
N GLN A 30 -21.01 4.10 -7.71
CA GLN A 30 -22.23 4.58 -8.38
C GLN A 30 -22.08 6.00 -8.93
N THR A 31 -21.50 6.92 -8.15
CA THR A 31 -21.43 8.34 -8.51
C THR A 31 -20.08 8.76 -9.08
N LEU A 32 -19.05 7.90 -8.98
CA LEU A 32 -17.66 8.22 -9.30
C LEU A 32 -17.07 9.38 -8.47
N SER A 33 -17.76 9.80 -7.41
CA SER A 33 -17.29 10.79 -6.45
C SER A 33 -16.17 10.22 -5.58
N SER A 34 -15.12 11.00 -5.34
CA SER A 34 -14.06 10.70 -4.36
C SER A 34 -14.34 11.31 -2.97
N THR A 35 -15.48 11.96 -2.80
CA THR A 35 -15.82 12.67 -1.56
C THR A 35 -16.64 11.77 -0.63
N ASN A 36 -16.30 11.78 0.66
CA ASN A 36 -17.02 11.07 1.72
C ASN A 36 -17.35 9.60 1.37
N VAL A 37 -16.30 8.86 0.95
CA VAL A 37 -16.44 7.47 0.48
C VAL A 37 -16.29 6.49 1.65
N TYR A 38 -17.16 5.47 1.63
CA TYR A 38 -17.23 4.40 2.61
C TYR A 38 -17.04 3.05 1.94
N ALA A 39 -16.35 2.12 2.60
CA ALA A 39 -16.32 0.72 2.24
C ALA A 39 -17.48 -0.02 2.89
N CYS A 40 -18.29 -0.75 2.11
CA CYS A 40 -19.20 -1.74 2.64
C CYS A 40 -18.40 -2.97 3.10
N LEU A 41 -18.48 -3.31 4.39
CA LEU A 41 -17.66 -4.38 4.96
C LEU A 41 -18.16 -5.79 4.66
N ALA A 42 -19.38 -5.91 4.15
CA ALA A 42 -19.97 -7.18 3.74
C ALA A 42 -19.61 -7.59 2.29
N CYS A 43 -19.47 -6.61 1.37
CA CYS A 43 -19.21 -6.89 -0.05
C CYS A 43 -17.99 -6.20 -0.65
N GLY A 44 -17.28 -5.36 0.12
CA GLY A 44 -16.06 -4.68 -0.33
C GLY A 44 -16.28 -3.51 -1.30
N LYS A 45 -17.51 -3.25 -1.76
CA LYS A 45 -17.82 -2.13 -2.67
C LYS A 45 -17.78 -0.78 -1.95
N TYR A 46 -17.44 0.26 -2.70
CA TYR A 46 -17.27 1.62 -2.17
C TYR A 46 -18.44 2.51 -2.57
N PHE A 47 -18.94 3.29 -1.63
CA PHE A 47 -20.08 4.16 -1.84
C PHE A 47 -19.87 5.52 -1.21
N GLU A 48 -20.31 6.57 -1.90
CA GLU A 48 -20.50 7.89 -1.31
C GLU A 48 -21.59 7.79 -0.24
N GLY A 49 -21.31 8.35 0.93
CA GLY A 49 -22.16 8.23 2.10
C GLY A 49 -22.20 9.54 2.88
N ARG A 50 -23.06 9.66 3.89
CA ARG A 50 -23.94 8.63 4.46
C ARG A 50 -25.38 9.10 4.66
N SER A 51 -25.74 10.24 4.05
CA SER A 51 -27.09 10.80 4.13
C SER A 51 -28.14 9.80 3.63
N PRO A 52 -29.43 9.95 4.00
CA PRO A 52 -30.51 9.08 3.53
C PRO A 52 -30.64 8.98 2.00
N SER A 53 -30.18 10.00 1.26
CA SER A 53 -30.17 10.02 -0.21
C SER A 53 -28.92 9.40 -0.84
N SER A 54 -27.89 9.12 -0.04
CA SER A 54 -26.57 8.66 -0.50
C SER A 54 -26.59 7.23 -1.05
N PRO A 55 -25.69 6.90 -1.99
CA PRO A 55 -25.47 5.53 -2.45
C PRO A 55 -25.23 4.53 -1.31
N ALA A 56 -24.45 4.90 -0.28
CA ALA A 56 -24.15 4.01 0.85
C ALA A 56 -25.41 3.64 1.64
N TYR A 57 -26.25 4.63 1.96
CA TYR A 57 -27.51 4.41 2.68
C TYR A 57 -28.46 3.52 1.87
N LYS A 58 -28.64 3.82 0.57
CA LYS A 58 -29.47 3.01 -0.33
C LYS A 58 -28.96 1.58 -0.48
N HIS A 59 -27.64 1.40 -0.54
CA HIS A 59 -27.01 0.09 -0.60
C HIS A 59 -27.27 -0.71 0.68
N ALA A 60 -27.16 -0.09 1.86
CA ALA A 60 -27.46 -0.72 3.14
C ALA A 60 -28.89 -1.24 3.22
N VAL A 61 -29.87 -0.40 2.85
CA VAL A 61 -31.30 -0.76 2.88
C VAL A 61 -31.63 -1.86 1.87
N SER A 62 -31.10 -1.77 0.65
CA SER A 62 -31.45 -2.71 -0.44
C SER A 62 -30.77 -4.07 -0.33
N THR A 63 -29.59 -4.14 0.28
CA THR A 63 -28.82 -5.40 0.38
C THR A 63 -28.72 -5.96 1.80
N ASN A 64 -29.24 -5.24 2.79
CA ASN A 64 -29.05 -5.54 4.22
C ASN A 64 -27.58 -5.71 4.61
N HIS A 65 -26.69 -4.91 4.01
CA HIS A 65 -25.30 -4.81 4.42
C HIS A 65 -25.16 -3.56 5.30
N GLN A 66 -25.04 -3.72 6.61
CA GLN A 66 -25.19 -2.59 7.54
C GLN A 66 -23.86 -1.99 7.97
N MET A 67 -22.77 -2.76 7.92
CA MET A 67 -21.44 -2.31 8.39
C MET A 67 -20.63 -1.59 7.31
N TYR A 68 -20.19 -0.36 7.62
CA TYR A 68 -19.36 0.48 6.75
C TYR A 68 -18.15 1.07 7.48
N MET A 69 -17.06 1.30 6.74
CA MET A 69 -15.90 2.05 7.23
C MET A 69 -15.69 3.31 6.38
N SER A 70 -15.49 4.46 7.02
CA SER A 70 -15.09 5.69 6.32
C SER A 70 -13.62 5.63 5.93
N PHE A 71 -13.30 5.89 4.66
CA PHE A 71 -11.89 6.00 4.24
C PHE A 71 -11.20 7.27 4.75
N ALA A 72 -11.97 8.32 5.02
CA ALA A 72 -11.42 9.61 5.46
C ALA A 72 -11.06 9.61 6.95
N THR A 73 -11.87 8.95 7.79
CA THR A 73 -11.72 9.01 9.25
C THR A 73 -11.38 7.67 9.89
N GLU A 74 -11.38 6.56 9.13
CA GLU A 74 -11.21 5.19 9.65
C GLU A 74 -12.25 4.78 10.70
N LYS A 75 -13.35 5.54 10.80
CA LYS A 75 -14.46 5.26 11.71
C LYS A 75 -15.47 4.32 11.07
N PHE A 76 -16.13 3.53 11.91
CA PHE A 76 -17.07 2.50 11.51
C PHE A 76 -18.50 2.94 11.81
N TYR A 77 -19.42 2.62 10.90
CA TYR A 77 -20.81 3.02 11.00
C TYR A 77 -21.74 1.89 10.61
N GLU A 78 -22.86 1.82 11.30
CA GLU A 78 -24.00 1.00 10.97
C GLU A 78 -25.03 1.84 10.20
N LEU A 79 -25.38 1.41 8.99
CA LEU A 79 -26.42 2.00 8.15
C LEU A 79 -27.56 0.98 7.99
N PRO A 80 -28.83 1.42 7.97
CA PRO A 80 -29.32 2.80 7.85
C PRO A 80 -29.41 3.61 9.15
N GLN A 81 -29.03 3.04 10.31
CA GLN A 81 -29.20 3.69 11.63
C GLN A 81 -28.32 4.92 11.84
N ASP A 82 -27.31 5.12 11.00
CA ASP A 82 -26.30 6.19 11.09
C ASP A 82 -25.63 6.27 12.47
N ARG A 83 -25.30 5.09 13.00
CA ARG A 83 -24.69 4.94 14.32
C ARG A 83 -23.19 4.64 14.18
N GLU A 84 -22.35 5.41 14.86
CA GLU A 84 -20.93 5.07 15.00
C GLU A 84 -20.79 3.80 15.85
N VAL A 85 -20.01 2.84 15.38
CA VAL A 85 -19.77 1.57 16.07
C VAL A 85 -18.30 1.43 16.44
N SER A 86 -18.01 0.49 17.34
CA SER A 86 -16.65 0.22 17.80
C SER A 86 -15.70 -0.11 16.63
N PRO A 87 -14.44 0.34 16.71
CA PRO A 87 -13.47 0.10 15.65
C PRO A 87 -13.17 -1.38 15.47
N VAL A 88 -12.98 -1.79 14.22
CA VAL A 88 -12.59 -3.15 13.86
C VAL A 88 -11.10 -3.14 13.53
N GLN A 89 -10.27 -3.34 14.57
CA GLN A 89 -8.83 -3.05 14.51
C GLN A 89 -8.11 -3.74 13.35
N ASP A 90 -8.43 -5.00 13.05
CA ASP A 90 -7.75 -5.70 11.96
C ASP A 90 -8.09 -5.17 10.57
N VAL A 91 -9.27 -4.58 10.38
CA VAL A 91 -9.64 -3.89 9.15
C VAL A 91 -8.88 -2.56 9.02
N ILE A 92 -8.70 -1.84 10.14
CA ILE A 92 -7.86 -0.62 10.19
C ILE A 92 -6.42 -0.97 9.84
N ASP A 93 -5.85 -1.98 10.48
CA ASP A 93 -4.47 -2.42 10.26
C ASP A 93 -4.23 -2.94 8.83
N TYR A 94 -5.26 -3.50 8.19
CA TYR A 94 -5.21 -3.88 6.78
C TYR A 94 -5.28 -2.67 5.83
N TYR A 95 -6.11 -1.67 6.17
CA TYR A 95 -6.28 -0.47 5.37
C TYR A 95 -5.05 0.44 5.41
N ASN A 96 -4.61 0.80 6.62
CA ASN A 96 -3.56 1.78 6.87
C ASN A 96 -2.64 1.29 8.01
N PRO A 97 -1.70 0.37 7.70
CA PRO A 97 -0.77 -0.16 8.70
C PRO A 97 0.07 0.96 9.32
N ARG A 98 0.23 0.94 10.64
CA ARG A 98 1.04 1.88 11.42
C ARG A 98 2.12 1.12 12.18
N TYR A 99 3.28 1.74 12.35
CA TYR A 99 4.44 1.11 12.99
C TYR A 99 5.00 1.99 14.08
N THR A 100 5.49 1.34 15.14
CA THR A 100 6.40 1.92 16.12
C THR A 100 7.83 1.42 15.84
N PRO A 101 8.87 2.07 16.40
CA PRO A 101 10.23 1.56 16.30
C PRO A 101 10.36 0.10 16.77
N ARG A 102 9.62 -0.29 17.83
CA ARG A 102 9.61 -1.67 18.34
C ARG A 102 9.01 -2.66 17.34
N ASP A 103 8.02 -2.24 16.56
CA ASP A 103 7.45 -3.10 15.51
C ASP A 103 8.48 -3.39 14.42
N ILE A 104 9.32 -2.40 14.09
CA ILE A 104 10.39 -2.51 13.08
C ILE A 104 11.48 -3.48 13.53
N ASP A 105 11.85 -3.49 14.81
CA ASP A 105 12.85 -4.40 15.37
C ASP A 105 12.45 -5.88 15.24
N LEU A 106 11.15 -6.16 15.06
CA LEU A 106 10.61 -7.52 14.87
C LEU A 106 10.53 -7.92 13.39
N LEU A 107 11.01 -7.11 12.45
CA LEU A 107 10.96 -7.37 11.02
C LEU A 107 12.28 -7.96 10.49
N PRO A 108 12.24 -8.88 9.50
CA PRO A 108 11.05 -9.55 8.99
C PRO A 108 10.60 -10.67 9.95
N ARG A 109 9.29 -10.94 9.98
CA ARG A 109 8.69 -12.04 10.74
C ARG A 109 7.70 -12.82 9.91
N ILE A 110 7.44 -14.06 10.31
CA ILE A 110 6.34 -14.84 9.73
C ILE A 110 5.02 -14.28 10.24
N SER A 111 4.07 -14.10 9.31
CA SER A 111 2.67 -13.84 9.62
C SER A 111 1.76 -14.72 8.77
N PHE A 112 0.45 -14.56 8.95
CA PHE A 112 -0.58 -15.29 8.23
C PHE A 112 -1.61 -14.32 7.66
N ASP A 113 -1.90 -14.50 6.37
CA ASP A 113 -3.08 -13.87 5.78
C ASP A 113 -4.33 -14.72 6.12
N LEU A 114 -5.46 -14.45 5.48
CA LEU A 114 -6.68 -15.25 5.73
C LEU A 114 -6.54 -16.72 5.34
N HIS A 115 -5.54 -17.11 4.56
CA HIS A 115 -5.40 -18.44 3.96
C HIS A 115 -4.06 -19.14 4.26
N LYS A 116 -2.94 -18.41 4.21
CA LYS A 116 -1.58 -18.97 4.19
C LYS A 116 -0.59 -18.12 4.97
N LYS A 117 0.53 -18.75 5.31
CA LYS A 117 1.70 -18.07 5.89
C LYS A 117 2.40 -17.22 4.83
N TYR A 118 2.97 -16.10 5.25
CA TYR A 118 3.86 -15.28 4.43
C TYR A 118 4.98 -14.68 5.31
N LEU A 119 6.09 -14.30 4.67
CA LEU A 119 7.16 -13.55 5.32
C LEU A 119 6.90 -12.06 5.09
N VAL A 120 6.76 -11.31 6.19
CA VAL A 120 6.48 -9.87 6.15
C VAL A 120 7.59 -9.14 5.40
N GLY A 121 7.23 -8.24 4.47
CA GLY A 121 8.16 -7.58 3.55
C GLY A 121 8.32 -8.31 2.20
N TYR A 122 8.20 -9.64 2.20
CA TYR A 122 8.43 -10.50 1.02
C TYR A 122 7.10 -10.95 0.39
N VAL A 123 6.24 -9.96 0.13
CA VAL A 123 4.92 -10.16 -0.49
C VAL A 123 4.92 -9.71 -1.96
N GLY A 124 4.07 -10.34 -2.78
CA GLY A 124 3.98 -10.02 -4.19
C GLY A 124 3.30 -8.66 -4.44
N LEU A 125 3.77 -7.94 -5.45
CA LEU A 125 3.05 -6.81 -6.01
C LEU A 125 2.35 -7.25 -7.30
N ASN A 126 1.06 -6.97 -7.42
CA ASN A 126 0.28 -7.38 -8.57
C ASN A 126 0.80 -6.68 -9.84
N ASN A 127 0.94 -7.46 -10.91
CA ASN A 127 1.13 -6.91 -12.24
C ASN A 127 -0.26 -6.64 -12.82
N ILE A 128 -0.70 -5.39 -12.73
CA ILE A 128 -2.02 -4.94 -13.19
C ILE A 128 -2.07 -5.00 -14.72
N LYS A 129 -0.97 -4.63 -15.39
CA LYS A 129 -0.79 -4.78 -16.83
C LYS A 129 0.65 -5.17 -17.18
N LYS A 130 1.53 -4.18 -17.35
CA LYS A 130 2.98 -4.36 -17.57
C LYS A 130 3.76 -3.38 -16.68
N ASN A 131 3.39 -3.34 -15.39
CA ASN A 131 3.99 -2.46 -14.38
C ASN A 131 5.04 -3.19 -13.53
N ASP A 132 5.48 -4.36 -13.97
CA ASP A 132 6.61 -5.12 -13.40
C ASP A 132 7.89 -4.26 -13.26
N TYR A 133 8.15 -3.36 -14.22
CA TYR A 133 9.27 -2.42 -14.16
C TYR A 133 9.22 -1.51 -12.93
N ALA A 134 8.02 -1.14 -12.47
CA ALA A 134 7.83 -0.32 -11.27
C ALA A 134 7.86 -1.20 -10.02
N ASN A 135 7.22 -2.38 -10.08
CA ASN A 135 7.19 -3.32 -8.97
C ASN A 135 8.60 -3.71 -8.52
N VAL A 136 9.53 -4.00 -9.46
CA VAL A 136 10.91 -4.34 -9.10
C VAL A 136 11.62 -3.19 -8.39
N VAL A 137 11.39 -1.94 -8.82
CA VAL A 137 11.98 -0.76 -8.18
C VAL A 137 11.41 -0.53 -6.78
N VAL A 138 10.09 -0.65 -6.61
CA VAL A 138 9.46 -0.55 -5.30
C VAL A 138 9.98 -1.65 -4.36
N GLN A 139 10.08 -2.89 -4.84
CA GLN A 139 10.62 -4.00 -4.07
C GLN A 139 12.06 -3.72 -3.60
N VAL A 140 12.93 -3.22 -4.48
CA VAL A 140 14.30 -2.85 -4.11
C VAL A 140 14.31 -1.75 -3.05
N LEU A 141 13.59 -0.64 -3.28
CA LEU A 141 13.58 0.48 -2.35
C LEU A 141 12.97 0.12 -0.98
N ALA A 142 11.93 -0.72 -0.96
CA ALA A 142 11.28 -1.17 0.26
C ALA A 142 12.15 -2.07 1.14
N HIS A 143 13.26 -2.61 0.60
CA HIS A 143 14.20 -3.47 1.33
C HIS A 143 15.52 -2.76 1.70
N ILE A 144 15.65 -1.47 1.37
CA ILE A 144 16.76 -0.64 1.85
C ILE A 144 16.36 -0.08 3.22
N GLU A 145 16.99 -0.54 4.30
CA GLU A 145 16.49 -0.28 5.67
C GLU A 145 16.26 1.20 6.02
N PRO A 146 17.17 2.14 5.71
CA PRO A 146 16.90 3.55 5.99
C PRO A 146 15.68 4.09 5.23
N VAL A 147 15.48 3.66 3.99
CA VAL A 147 14.35 4.04 3.14
C VAL A 147 13.05 3.41 3.68
N ARG A 148 13.09 2.10 3.96
CA ARG A 148 12.00 1.36 4.58
C ARG A 148 11.55 2.04 5.85
N ASN A 149 12.45 2.19 6.82
CA ASN A 149 12.13 2.67 8.16
C ASN A 149 11.54 4.08 8.12
N TYR A 150 12.05 4.96 7.25
CA TYR A 150 11.44 6.27 7.02
C TYR A 150 9.97 6.15 6.59
N TYR A 151 9.65 5.35 5.57
CA TYR A 151 8.26 5.23 5.12
C TYR A 151 7.33 4.46 6.09
N LEU A 152 7.90 3.63 6.96
CA LEU A 152 7.14 2.95 8.02
C LEU A 152 6.77 3.89 9.17
N LEU A 153 7.65 4.81 9.54
CA LEU A 153 7.46 5.71 10.69
C LEU A 153 6.88 7.08 10.30
N GLU A 154 7.30 7.61 9.15
CA GLU A 154 6.95 8.95 8.71
C GLU A 154 5.82 8.93 7.68
N THR A 155 4.99 9.98 7.72
CA THR A 155 3.99 10.24 6.67
C THR A 155 4.49 11.38 5.79
N PRO A 156 4.94 11.10 4.56
CA PRO A 156 5.37 12.15 3.65
C PRO A 156 4.22 13.11 3.30
N THR A 157 4.55 14.31 2.86
CA THR A 157 3.54 15.31 2.45
C THR A 157 3.30 15.34 0.94
N ASN A 158 4.33 15.01 0.14
CA ASN A 158 4.19 14.98 -1.31
C ASN A 158 3.34 13.77 -1.77
N PRO A 159 2.34 13.94 -2.64
CA PRO A 159 1.41 12.88 -3.04
C PRO A 159 2.07 11.59 -3.56
N LEU A 160 3.15 11.68 -4.35
CA LEU A 160 3.86 10.50 -4.83
C LEU A 160 4.44 9.69 -3.67
N ASN A 161 5.07 10.39 -2.73
CA ASN A 161 5.68 9.79 -1.54
C ASN A 161 4.65 9.29 -0.53
N VAL A 162 3.47 9.93 -0.42
CA VAL A 162 2.35 9.45 0.38
C VAL A 162 1.93 8.06 -0.07
N HIS A 163 1.69 7.88 -1.37
CA HIS A 163 1.24 6.60 -1.91
C HIS A 163 2.35 5.54 -1.93
N LEU A 164 3.61 5.95 -2.16
CA LEU A 164 4.75 5.04 -2.02
C LEU A 164 4.90 4.56 -0.57
N GLY A 165 4.78 5.47 0.40
CA GLY A 165 4.85 5.14 1.81
C GLY A 165 3.74 4.19 2.24
N LEU A 166 2.51 4.44 1.80
CA LEU A 166 1.38 3.53 2.06
C LEU A 166 1.63 2.14 1.45
N LEU A 167 2.13 2.07 0.21
CA LEU A 167 2.46 0.80 -0.43
C LEU A 167 3.54 0.04 0.34
N ILE A 168 4.62 0.71 0.77
CA ILE A 168 5.69 0.11 1.58
C ILE A 168 5.15 -0.36 2.95
N ARG A 169 4.31 0.45 3.61
CA ARG A 169 3.64 0.05 4.87
C ARG A 169 2.76 -1.17 4.70
N LYS A 170 2.05 -1.30 3.57
CA LYS A 170 1.29 -2.51 3.25
C LYS A 170 2.21 -3.71 3.01
N MET A 171 3.31 -3.55 2.27
CA MET A 171 4.26 -4.64 2.00
C MET A 171 4.86 -5.23 3.27
N TRP A 172 5.16 -4.37 4.25
CA TRP A 172 5.70 -4.76 5.55
C TRP A 172 4.63 -5.03 6.61
N SER A 173 3.35 -5.16 6.23
CA SER A 173 2.26 -5.40 7.18
C SER A 173 2.21 -6.86 7.64
N PRO A 174 2.17 -7.13 8.96
CA PRO A 174 1.86 -8.44 9.49
C PRO A 174 0.33 -8.71 9.52
N HIS A 175 -0.51 -7.78 9.07
CA HIS A 175 -1.98 -7.85 9.18
C HIS A 175 -2.69 -7.96 7.82
N LEU A 176 -2.04 -8.53 6.81
CA LEU A 176 -2.63 -8.65 5.49
C LEU A 176 -3.83 -9.62 5.49
N PHE A 177 -4.91 -9.28 4.80
CA PHE A 177 -5.94 -10.25 4.47
C PHE A 177 -5.55 -11.14 3.27
N LYS A 178 -4.72 -10.59 2.37
CA LYS A 178 -4.18 -11.24 1.18
C LYS A 178 -2.69 -10.94 1.08
N SER A 179 -1.83 -11.95 0.94
CA SER A 179 -0.37 -11.77 0.87
C SER A 179 0.15 -11.26 -0.50
N HIS A 180 -0.60 -10.38 -1.15
CA HIS A 180 -0.26 -9.71 -2.40
C HIS A 180 -0.99 -8.37 -2.44
N ILE A 181 -0.34 -7.34 -3.00
CA ILE A 181 -0.81 -5.95 -2.93
C ILE A 181 -0.86 -5.37 -4.33
N ALA A 182 -1.94 -4.70 -4.69
CA ALA A 182 -2.02 -3.94 -5.93
C ALA A 182 -1.38 -2.55 -5.76
N PRO A 183 -0.39 -2.17 -6.58
CA PRO A 183 0.27 -0.86 -6.47
C PRO A 183 -0.54 0.25 -7.18
N HIS A 184 -1.88 0.13 -7.27
CA HIS A 184 -2.69 0.93 -8.17
C HIS A 184 -2.69 2.42 -7.81
N GLU A 185 -2.89 2.76 -6.53
CA GLU A 185 -2.86 4.15 -6.07
C GLU A 185 -1.48 4.81 -6.29
N PHE A 186 -0.40 4.08 -6.01
CA PHE A 186 0.95 4.56 -6.30
C PHE A 186 1.17 4.78 -7.79
N MET A 187 0.79 3.81 -8.63
CA MET A 187 0.95 3.93 -10.08
C MET A 187 0.11 5.06 -10.70
N ASN A 188 -1.05 5.37 -10.11
CA ASN A 188 -1.83 6.55 -10.50
C ASN A 188 -1.05 7.84 -10.22
N SER A 189 -0.48 7.98 -9.03
CA SER A 189 0.35 9.13 -8.67
C SER A 189 1.62 9.24 -9.51
N VAL A 190 2.28 8.11 -9.80
CA VAL A 190 3.41 8.03 -10.75
C VAL A 190 2.99 8.54 -12.12
N SER A 191 1.85 8.09 -12.63
CA SER A 191 1.37 8.43 -13.96
C SER A 191 1.09 9.93 -14.09
N GLU A 192 0.53 10.52 -13.05
CA GLU A 192 0.22 11.96 -13.00
C GLU A 192 1.52 12.80 -12.89
N GLU A 193 2.32 12.54 -11.86
CA GLU A 193 3.55 13.30 -11.57
C GLU A 193 4.59 13.18 -12.70
N SER A 194 4.64 12.03 -13.37
CA SER A 194 5.53 11.80 -14.51
C SER A 194 5.01 12.33 -15.84
N LYS A 195 3.82 12.95 -15.87
CA LYS A 195 3.13 13.38 -17.11
C LYS A 195 3.01 12.25 -18.12
N LYS A 196 2.54 11.09 -17.66
CA LYS A 196 2.37 9.86 -18.45
C LYS A 196 3.67 9.28 -19.03
N ARG A 197 4.85 9.71 -18.58
CA ARG A 197 6.13 9.07 -18.93
C ARG A 197 6.18 7.63 -18.42
N PHE A 198 5.65 7.40 -17.21
CA PHE A 198 5.51 6.08 -16.60
C PHE A 198 4.03 5.77 -16.42
N THR A 199 3.57 4.62 -16.91
CA THR A 199 2.17 4.17 -16.79
C THR A 199 2.11 2.70 -16.42
N LEU A 200 0.92 2.15 -16.25
CA LEU A 200 0.74 0.71 -16.02
C LEU A 200 1.28 -0.18 -17.15
N GLU A 201 1.52 0.37 -18.34
CA GLU A 201 1.97 -0.39 -19.52
C GLU A 201 3.34 0.05 -20.06
N LYS A 202 3.82 1.22 -19.63
CA LYS A 202 4.98 1.90 -20.22
C LYS A 202 5.96 2.31 -19.14
N GLY A 203 7.16 1.73 -19.19
CA GLY A 203 8.28 2.14 -18.36
C GLY A 203 9.49 1.22 -18.50
N HIS A 204 10.58 1.59 -17.84
CA HIS A 204 11.80 0.79 -17.78
C HIS A 204 12.41 0.94 -16.37
N PRO A 205 12.89 -0.15 -15.72
CA PRO A 205 13.30 -0.11 -14.32
C PRO A 205 14.35 0.96 -14.02
N LYS A 206 15.42 1.02 -14.83
CA LYS A 206 16.49 2.02 -14.67
C LYS A 206 15.97 3.45 -14.74
N SER A 207 15.21 3.78 -15.78
CA SER A 207 14.68 5.13 -15.99
C SER A 207 13.67 5.51 -14.91
N PHE A 208 12.88 4.54 -14.46
CA PHE A 208 11.90 4.75 -13.39
C PHE A 208 12.59 4.95 -12.03
N LEU A 209 13.58 4.14 -11.68
CA LEU A 209 14.38 4.30 -10.47
C LEU A 209 15.03 5.68 -10.43
N LEU A 210 15.76 6.06 -11.49
CA LEU A 210 16.43 7.36 -11.55
C LEU A 210 15.44 8.51 -11.46
N TRP A 211 14.26 8.39 -12.07
CA TRP A 211 13.23 9.40 -11.94
C TRP A 211 12.68 9.49 -10.51
N LEU A 212 12.36 8.35 -9.89
CA LEU A 212 11.75 8.28 -8.56
C LEU A 212 12.69 8.80 -7.47
N LEU A 213 13.98 8.43 -7.51
CA LEU A 213 14.99 8.91 -6.57
C LEU A 213 15.17 10.44 -6.60
N ASN A 214 14.79 11.08 -7.71
CA ASN A 214 14.85 12.53 -7.89
C ASN A 214 13.54 13.26 -7.57
N ARG A 215 12.53 12.58 -7.01
CA ARG A 215 11.20 13.17 -6.67
C ARG A 215 11.02 13.44 -5.17
N GLY A 216 12.13 13.53 -4.44
CA GLY A 216 12.11 13.65 -2.99
C GLY A 216 11.79 12.31 -2.31
N GLY A 217 12.27 12.16 -1.08
CA GLY A 217 12.22 10.91 -0.31
C GLY A 217 13.50 10.70 0.50
N PRO A 218 13.57 9.63 1.28
CA PRO A 218 14.68 9.34 2.21
C PRO A 218 15.91 8.72 1.50
N TYR A 219 16.24 9.24 0.31
CA TYR A 219 17.25 8.65 -0.56
C TYR A 219 18.66 9.18 -0.34
N GLU A 220 18.87 9.98 0.71
CA GLU A 220 20.21 10.52 1.02
C GLU A 220 21.23 9.41 1.26
N CYS A 221 20.80 8.31 1.88
CA CYS A 221 21.61 7.10 2.06
C CYS A 221 22.08 6.44 0.74
N LEU A 222 21.48 6.80 -0.40
CA LEU A 222 21.83 6.28 -1.72
C LEU A 222 22.69 7.25 -2.52
N ARG A 223 22.98 8.44 -1.98
CA ARG A 223 23.82 9.43 -2.64
C ARG A 223 25.28 9.17 -2.31
N GLY A 224 26.13 9.39 -3.30
CA GLY A 224 27.58 9.37 -3.18
C GLY A 224 28.19 10.46 -4.05
N LYS A 225 29.51 10.58 -4.01
CA LYS A 225 30.26 11.48 -4.88
C LYS A 225 31.06 10.65 -5.88
N VAL A 226 30.98 11.02 -7.15
CA VAL A 226 31.81 10.46 -8.22
C VAL A 226 32.57 11.62 -8.82
N GLU A 227 33.89 11.53 -8.84
CA GLU A 227 34.74 12.43 -9.58
C GLU A 227 34.98 11.84 -10.97
N VAL A 228 34.59 12.60 -12.01
CA VAL A 228 34.75 12.18 -13.39
C VAL A 228 35.93 12.93 -13.98
N THR A 229 37.04 12.23 -14.22
CA THR A 229 38.23 12.78 -14.86
C THR A 229 38.24 12.44 -16.34
N SER A 230 38.72 13.37 -17.17
CA SER A 230 39.00 13.09 -18.59
C SER A 230 40.30 12.29 -18.78
N THR A 231 41.17 12.30 -17.77
CA THR A 231 42.42 11.54 -17.74
C THR A 231 42.11 10.09 -17.36
N PRO A 232 42.45 9.09 -18.21
CA PRO A 232 42.31 7.69 -17.84
C PRO A 232 43.14 7.38 -16.60
N ILE A 233 42.52 6.73 -15.62
CA ILE A 233 43.25 6.19 -14.47
C ILE A 233 44.07 5.01 -15.01
N VAL A 234 45.38 5.19 -15.16
CA VAL A 234 46.28 4.08 -15.49
C VAL A 234 46.33 3.19 -14.24
N PRO A 235 45.93 1.90 -14.33
CA PRO A 235 46.09 1.00 -13.19
C PRO A 235 47.55 1.01 -12.78
N HIS A 236 47.85 1.27 -11.51
CA HIS A 236 49.19 1.05 -10.98
C HIS A 236 49.48 -0.44 -11.14
N GLU A 237 50.27 -0.81 -12.15
CA GLU A 237 50.90 -2.12 -12.19
C GLU A 237 51.85 -2.16 -11.00
N GLY A 238 51.38 -2.77 -9.91
CA GLY A 238 52.18 -3.03 -8.72
C GLY A 238 53.43 -3.79 -9.14
N LYS A 239 54.57 -3.09 -9.20
CA LYS A 239 55.90 -3.69 -9.20
C LYS A 239 56.35 -4.02 -7.76
N ASP A 240 55.43 -4.42 -6.90
CA ASP A 240 55.78 -5.15 -5.68
C ASP A 240 55.91 -6.63 -6.06
N LYS A 241 56.97 -6.94 -6.81
CA LYS A 241 57.55 -8.29 -6.77
C LYS A 241 58.52 -8.30 -5.61
N VAL A 242 58.16 -9.12 -4.62
CA VAL A 242 58.97 -9.71 -3.54
C VAL A 242 60.46 -9.75 -3.85
#